data_AF-J1J5P4-F1
#
_entry.id   AF-J1J5P4-F1
#
_cell.length_a   1.000
_cell.length_b   1.000
_cell.length_c   1.000
_cell.angle_alpha   90.00
_cell.angle_beta   90.00
_cell.angle_gamma   90.00
#
_symmetry.space_group_name_H-M   'P 1'
#
loop_
_entity.id
_entity.type
_entity.pdbx_description
1 polymer ?
#
loop_
_entity_poly.entity_id
_entity_poly.type
_entity_poly.pdbx_seq_one_letter_code
_entity_poly.pdbx_strand_id
1 'polypeptide(L)'
;MAVEKKYEFTRQGVTLYPDKNNSHGIVMLRRIRALRDFGNVKKGDFGGFIEHEGNLSHEGDCWVDDSDNSFSRGYVFGNARIFGDARVGGRARVFGNAEVYGCAEVSNFAYVYDHAKIYGNSKVYHSRVYGEAQIYENAFVRGQAEVYGNSRIFGNAEIYTKARVYGQAKVFGNAEVFNQSKVYDNALVHGHAKIRENAKIYGNADVCDYEDFRDNDEVYMRKHVSYSTNEAHKDDAGKARVELIPPLALIEIGKVLEFGAKKYGANNWRNGMHWSRFHGAALRHLLAWFGGEHKDAESDLSHLAHAACCILFLMECEAQQIGHDDRLHKN
;
A
#
# COMPACT_ATOMS: atom_id res chain seq x y z
N MET A 1 -21.45 32.27 -28.75
CA MET A 1 -20.47 33.39 -28.69
C MET A 1 -19.11 32.81 -29.04
N ALA A 2 -18.29 33.49 -29.84
CA ALA A 2 -16.92 33.02 -30.10
C ALA A 2 -16.12 33.08 -28.80
N VAL A 3 -15.38 32.01 -28.47
CA VAL A 3 -14.48 31.99 -27.31
C VAL A 3 -13.35 33.00 -27.57
N GLU A 4 -13.16 33.95 -26.66
CA GLU A 4 -12.09 34.93 -26.76
C GLU A 4 -10.72 34.26 -26.56
N LYS A 5 -9.80 34.49 -27.50
CA LYS A 5 -8.45 33.89 -27.45
C LYS A 5 -7.70 34.30 -26.19
N LYS A 6 -7.10 33.30 -25.54
CA LYS A 6 -6.32 33.45 -24.31
C LYS A 6 -4.85 33.74 -24.55
N TYR A 7 -4.30 33.28 -25.66
CA TYR A 7 -2.90 33.40 -26.00
C TYR A 7 -2.70 33.50 -27.51
N GLU A 8 -1.51 33.91 -27.90
CA GLU A 8 -1.03 33.92 -29.29
C GLU A 8 0.33 33.22 -29.41
N PHE A 9 0.69 32.84 -30.63
CA PHE A 9 2.04 32.36 -30.95
C PHE A 9 3.01 33.52 -31.13
N THR A 10 4.19 33.38 -30.54
CA THR A 10 5.30 34.31 -30.74
C THR A 10 6.16 33.89 -31.95
N ARG A 11 7.16 34.71 -32.30
CA ARG A 11 8.18 34.36 -33.32
C ARG A 11 9.21 33.35 -32.82
N GLN A 12 9.27 33.08 -31.51
CA GLN A 12 10.23 32.16 -30.93
C GLN A 12 9.74 30.73 -31.12
N GLY A 13 10.58 29.89 -31.72
CA GLY A 13 10.31 28.47 -31.89
C GLY A 13 11.46 27.61 -31.39
N VAL A 14 11.17 26.32 -31.19
CA VAL A 14 12.16 25.30 -30.86
C VAL A 14 11.85 24.04 -31.67
N THR A 15 12.89 23.37 -32.13
CA THR A 15 12.77 22.06 -32.76
C THR A 15 13.09 20.99 -31.73
N LEU A 16 12.15 20.08 -31.50
CA LEU A 16 12.38 18.87 -30.73
C LEU A 16 12.75 17.73 -31.68
N TYR A 17 13.80 17.00 -31.31
CA TYR A 17 14.24 15.81 -32.02
C TYR A 17 13.75 14.56 -31.27
N PRO A 18 13.55 13.44 -32.00
CA PRO A 18 13.28 12.17 -31.37
C PRO A 18 14.37 11.79 -30.37
N ASP A 19 13.99 11.16 -29.27
CA ASP A 19 14.91 10.59 -28.30
C ASP A 19 14.37 9.25 -27.78
N LYS A 20 15.08 8.62 -26.84
CA LYS A 20 14.69 7.32 -26.29
C LYS A 20 13.27 7.29 -25.68
N ASN A 21 12.76 8.43 -25.24
CA ASN A 21 11.46 8.59 -24.61
C ASN A 21 10.45 9.32 -25.51
N ASN A 22 10.87 9.81 -26.67
CA ASN A 22 10.05 10.54 -27.63
C ASN A 22 10.25 9.95 -29.03
N SER A 23 9.46 8.93 -29.37
CA SER A 23 9.41 8.34 -30.71
C SER A 23 8.64 9.19 -31.72
N HIS A 24 8.03 10.30 -31.27
CA HIS A 24 7.43 11.27 -32.15
C HIS A 24 8.50 11.88 -33.05
N GLY A 25 8.14 12.17 -34.31
CA GLY A 25 9.06 12.73 -35.29
C GLY A 25 9.65 14.08 -34.88
N ILE A 26 10.48 14.64 -35.77
CA ILE A 26 10.98 16.01 -35.59
C ILE A 26 9.77 16.96 -35.58
N VAL A 27 9.62 17.73 -34.51
CA VAL A 27 8.50 18.66 -34.34
C VAL A 27 9.01 20.07 -34.08
N MET A 28 8.35 21.04 -34.70
CA MET A 28 8.59 22.46 -34.50
C MET A 28 7.51 23.05 -33.59
N LEU A 29 7.91 23.56 -32.43
CA LEU A 29 7.02 24.20 -31.48
C LEU A 29 7.20 25.70 -31.49
N ARG A 30 6.13 26.43 -31.14
CA ARG A 30 6.14 27.88 -31.01
C ARG A 30 5.81 28.26 -29.58
N ARG A 31 6.54 29.25 -29.06
CA ARG A 31 6.31 29.78 -27.72
C ARG A 31 5.01 30.59 -27.71
N ILE A 32 4.23 30.47 -26.64
CA ILE A 32 2.97 31.19 -26.47
C ILE A 32 3.14 32.45 -25.61
N ARG A 33 2.25 33.42 -25.78
CA ARG A 33 2.14 34.62 -24.94
C ARG A 33 0.69 34.89 -24.60
N ALA A 34 0.41 35.22 -23.33
CA ALA A 34 -0.93 35.53 -22.86
C ALA A 34 -1.46 36.85 -23.44
N LEU A 35 -2.72 36.85 -23.89
CA LEU A 35 -3.40 38.01 -24.47
C LEU A 35 -4.25 38.79 -23.45
N ARG A 36 -4.62 38.14 -22.34
CA ARG A 36 -5.44 38.68 -21.25
C ARG A 36 -5.09 37.99 -19.93
N ASP A 37 -5.61 38.51 -18.83
CA ASP A 37 -5.48 37.91 -17.50
C ASP A 37 -6.45 36.72 -17.33
N PHE A 38 -5.99 35.65 -16.66
CA PHE A 38 -6.79 34.48 -16.27
C PHE A 38 -6.05 33.65 -15.22
N GLY A 39 -6.75 33.09 -14.23
CA GLY A 39 -6.12 32.43 -13.08
C GLY A 39 -4.95 33.24 -12.50
N ASN A 40 -3.76 32.64 -12.53
CA ASN A 40 -2.50 33.27 -12.11
C ASN A 40 -1.66 33.88 -13.25
N VAL A 41 -2.12 33.80 -14.50
CA VAL A 41 -1.40 34.30 -15.68
C VAL A 41 -1.84 35.72 -16.00
N LYS A 42 -0.87 36.61 -16.22
CA LYS A 42 -1.09 38.01 -16.59
C LYS A 42 -0.90 38.24 -18.08
N LYS A 43 -1.61 39.23 -18.60
CA LYS A 43 -1.46 39.67 -19.99
C LYS A 43 0.01 40.00 -20.28
N GLY A 44 0.54 39.43 -21.36
CA GLY A 44 1.93 39.60 -21.77
C GLY A 44 2.88 38.54 -21.21
N ASP A 45 2.46 37.72 -20.24
CA ASP A 45 3.27 36.61 -19.74
C ASP A 45 3.60 35.63 -20.86
N PHE A 46 4.86 35.21 -20.90
CA PHE A 46 5.28 34.13 -21.78
C PHE A 46 4.90 32.80 -21.15
N GLY A 47 4.41 31.88 -21.99
CA GLY A 47 4.25 30.48 -21.64
C GLY A 47 5.30 29.62 -22.34
N GLY A 48 5.16 28.31 -22.19
CA GLY A 48 6.00 27.32 -22.83
C GLY A 48 5.71 27.18 -24.32
N PHE A 49 5.97 25.98 -24.86
CA PHE A 49 5.98 25.74 -26.29
C PHE A 49 4.90 24.73 -26.66
N ILE A 50 4.07 25.08 -27.65
CA ILE A 50 3.07 24.17 -28.21
C ILE A 50 3.22 24.06 -29.73
N GLU A 51 2.75 22.96 -30.33
CA GLU A 51 2.84 22.73 -31.78
C GLU A 51 1.76 23.50 -32.55
N HIS A 52 0.50 23.41 -32.10
CA HIS A 52 -0.65 24.03 -32.75
C HIS A 52 -1.73 24.45 -31.74
N GLU A 53 -2.70 25.28 -32.16
CA GLU A 53 -3.73 25.81 -31.25
C GLU A 53 -4.57 24.72 -30.57
N GLY A 54 -4.74 23.55 -31.20
CA GLY A 54 -5.45 22.42 -30.59
C GLY A 54 -4.78 21.81 -29.35
N ASN A 55 -3.53 22.16 -29.02
CA ASN A 55 -2.82 21.59 -27.88
C ASN A 55 -3.21 22.23 -26.54
N LEU A 56 -3.69 23.47 -26.53
CA LEU A 56 -3.99 24.22 -25.31
C LEU A 56 -5.34 24.93 -25.46
N SER A 57 -6.27 24.66 -24.55
CA SER A 57 -7.60 25.26 -24.62
C SER A 57 -7.57 26.76 -24.33
N HIS A 58 -8.44 27.49 -25.03
CA HIS A 58 -8.77 28.89 -24.71
C HIS A 58 -9.81 29.01 -23.58
N GLU A 59 -10.45 27.91 -23.19
CA GLU A 59 -11.37 27.84 -22.04
C GLU A 59 -10.64 27.37 -20.77
N GLY A 60 -11.11 27.85 -19.61
CA GLY A 60 -10.50 27.57 -18.31
C GLY A 60 -9.11 28.19 -18.14
N ASP A 61 -8.48 27.89 -17.00
CA ASP A 61 -7.22 28.51 -16.61
C ASP A 61 -5.97 27.71 -17.01
N CYS A 62 -6.11 26.65 -17.82
CA CYS A 62 -5.01 25.78 -18.21
C CYS A 62 -3.84 26.54 -18.85
N TRP A 63 -2.61 26.12 -18.60
CA TRP A 63 -1.44 26.81 -19.12
C TRP A 63 -0.23 25.89 -19.28
N VAL A 64 0.57 26.22 -20.28
CA VAL A 64 1.91 25.67 -20.41
C VAL A 64 2.86 26.71 -19.84
N ASP A 65 3.40 26.45 -18.66
CA ASP A 65 4.24 27.38 -17.90
C ASP A 65 5.62 27.56 -18.53
N ASP A 66 6.15 28.76 -18.32
CA ASP A 66 7.53 29.17 -18.59
C ASP A 66 7.88 30.27 -17.58
N SER A 67 8.50 29.89 -16.47
CA SER A 67 9.14 30.87 -15.59
C SER A 67 10.56 31.16 -16.12
N ASP A 68 11.05 32.39 -15.97
CA ASP A 68 12.31 32.87 -16.60
C ASP A 68 13.58 32.04 -16.30
N ASN A 69 13.52 31.05 -15.41
CA ASN A 69 14.57 30.05 -15.27
C ASN A 69 14.44 28.96 -16.35
N SER A 70 15.54 28.58 -16.99
CA SER A 70 15.58 27.59 -18.09
C SER A 70 15.07 26.18 -17.73
N PHE A 71 14.59 25.96 -16.50
CA PHE A 71 14.14 24.69 -15.96
C PHE A 71 12.62 24.54 -15.93
N SER A 72 11.85 25.59 -16.25
CA SER A 72 10.40 25.64 -16.06
C SER A 72 9.55 25.41 -17.32
N ARG A 73 10.16 25.36 -18.51
CA ARG A 73 9.43 25.34 -19.79
C ARG A 73 8.61 24.07 -19.98
N GLY A 74 7.31 24.17 -20.22
CA GLY A 74 6.50 23.05 -20.70
C GLY A 74 6.54 22.89 -22.22
N TYR A 75 6.37 21.64 -22.70
CA TYR A 75 6.29 21.31 -24.13
C TYR A 75 5.06 20.44 -24.40
N VAL A 76 4.18 20.87 -25.31
CA VAL A 76 2.97 20.11 -25.69
C VAL A 76 2.88 19.99 -27.20
N PHE A 77 2.71 18.77 -27.72
CA PHE A 77 2.76 18.52 -29.16
C PHE A 77 2.05 17.23 -29.60
N GLY A 78 2.02 16.95 -30.89
CA GLY A 78 1.13 15.93 -31.47
C GLY A 78 -0.34 16.26 -31.19
N ASN A 79 -1.16 15.24 -30.98
CA ASN A 79 -2.59 15.39 -30.68
C ASN A 79 -2.88 15.62 -29.18
N ALA A 80 -1.86 15.89 -28.36
CA ALA A 80 -2.06 16.08 -26.93
C ALA A 80 -2.90 17.32 -26.65
N ARG A 81 -3.73 17.27 -25.58
CA ARG A 81 -4.66 18.35 -25.23
C ARG A 81 -4.56 18.72 -23.76
N ILE A 82 -4.34 20.00 -23.49
CA ILE A 82 -4.36 20.60 -22.15
C ILE A 82 -5.59 21.50 -22.02
N PHE A 83 -6.43 21.26 -21.02
CA PHE A 83 -7.69 22.00 -20.83
C PHE A 83 -8.12 22.04 -19.34
N GLY A 84 -9.24 22.70 -19.01
CA GLY A 84 -9.61 22.97 -17.62
C GLY A 84 -8.63 23.94 -16.98
N ASP A 85 -8.08 23.61 -15.81
CA ASP A 85 -7.16 24.44 -15.02
C ASP A 85 -5.74 23.82 -14.91
N ALA A 86 -5.44 22.86 -15.78
CA ALA A 86 -4.20 22.08 -15.75
C ALA A 86 -2.94 22.90 -16.04
N ARG A 87 -1.83 22.52 -15.43
CA ARG A 87 -0.52 23.16 -15.59
C ARG A 87 0.51 22.19 -16.14
N VAL A 88 1.24 22.59 -17.18
CA VAL A 88 2.36 21.84 -17.74
C VAL A 88 3.61 22.71 -17.73
N GLY A 89 4.66 22.30 -17.02
CA GLY A 89 5.88 23.09 -16.90
C GLY A 89 7.11 22.22 -16.62
N GLY A 90 8.17 22.81 -16.08
CA GLY A 90 9.31 22.09 -15.52
C GLY A 90 10.09 21.20 -16.51
N ARG A 91 10.16 21.53 -17.81
CA ARG A 91 10.68 20.65 -18.89
C ARG A 91 9.86 19.38 -19.14
N ALA A 92 8.61 19.34 -18.67
CA ALA A 92 7.69 18.26 -19.01
C ALA A 92 7.34 18.25 -20.50
N ARG A 93 7.11 17.05 -21.02
CA ARG A 93 6.69 16.82 -22.41
C ARG A 93 5.39 16.04 -22.42
N VAL A 94 4.35 16.63 -22.99
CA VAL A 94 3.04 16.01 -23.16
C VAL A 94 2.78 15.85 -24.66
N PHE A 95 2.63 14.63 -25.14
CA PHE A 95 2.50 14.37 -26.58
C PHE A 95 1.67 13.12 -26.90
N GLY A 96 1.63 12.70 -28.17
CA GLY A 96 0.76 11.61 -28.61
C GLY A 96 -0.70 12.06 -28.60
N ASN A 97 -1.61 11.26 -28.04
CA ASN A 97 -3.02 11.57 -27.80
C ASN A 97 -3.31 11.84 -26.31
N ALA A 98 -2.29 12.23 -25.53
CA ALA A 98 -2.43 12.43 -24.09
C ALA A 98 -3.35 13.61 -23.73
N GLU A 99 -4.08 13.48 -22.62
CA GLU A 99 -4.99 14.52 -22.10
C GLU A 99 -4.57 14.92 -20.68
N VAL A 100 -4.42 16.22 -20.44
CA VAL A 100 -4.16 16.76 -19.09
C VAL A 100 -5.21 17.82 -18.79
N TYR A 101 -6.01 17.62 -17.74
CA TYR A 101 -7.14 18.49 -17.43
C TYR A 101 -7.51 18.52 -15.93
N GLY A 102 -8.60 19.20 -15.57
CA GLY A 102 -8.90 19.49 -14.16
C GLY A 102 -7.86 20.43 -13.57
N CYS A 103 -7.41 20.18 -12.34
CA CYS A 103 -6.35 20.93 -11.66
C CYS A 103 -5.00 20.17 -11.69
N ALA A 104 -4.80 19.28 -12.68
CA ALA A 104 -3.62 18.43 -12.75
C ALA A 104 -2.34 19.22 -13.03
N GLU A 105 -1.22 18.77 -12.47
CA GLU A 105 0.10 19.37 -12.69
C GLU A 105 1.10 18.35 -13.23
N VAL A 106 1.71 18.65 -14.37
CA VAL A 106 2.76 17.84 -14.98
C VAL A 106 4.04 18.68 -15.10
N SER A 107 5.08 18.31 -14.36
CA SER A 107 6.30 19.11 -14.31
C SER A 107 7.58 18.30 -14.05
N ASN A 108 8.70 18.98 -13.85
CA ASN A 108 10.00 18.40 -13.49
C ASN A 108 10.46 17.24 -14.39
N PHE A 109 10.58 17.43 -15.70
CA PHE A 109 11.02 16.42 -16.67
C PHE A 109 10.08 15.20 -16.80
N ALA A 110 8.79 15.35 -16.48
CA ALA A 110 7.80 14.31 -16.73
C ALA A 110 7.52 14.11 -18.23
N TYR A 111 7.21 12.88 -18.61
CA TYR A 111 6.76 12.52 -19.96
C TYR A 111 5.36 11.92 -19.85
N VAL A 112 4.39 12.48 -20.57
CA VAL A 112 3.02 11.98 -20.65
C VAL A 112 2.65 11.80 -22.11
N TYR A 113 2.37 10.57 -22.54
CA TYR A 113 2.17 10.28 -23.97
C TYR A 113 1.24 9.09 -24.23
N ASP A 114 1.18 8.64 -25.50
CA ASP A 114 0.20 7.69 -26.01
C ASP A 114 -1.23 8.18 -25.77
N HIS A 115 -2.05 7.46 -25.02
CA HIS A 115 -3.45 7.79 -24.68
C HIS A 115 -3.61 8.10 -23.18
N ALA A 116 -2.51 8.41 -22.48
CA ALA A 116 -2.53 8.66 -21.06
C ALA A 116 -3.41 9.87 -20.68
N LYS A 117 -4.07 9.78 -19.52
CA LYS A 117 -4.96 10.84 -18.99
C LYS A 117 -4.58 11.23 -17.59
N ILE A 118 -4.29 12.51 -17.38
CA ILE A 118 -3.94 13.08 -16.08
C ILE A 118 -4.98 14.13 -15.70
N TYR A 119 -5.69 13.95 -14.60
CA TYR A 119 -6.78 14.85 -14.23
C TYR A 119 -7.03 14.95 -12.73
N GLY A 120 -8.11 15.62 -12.29
CA GLY A 120 -8.34 15.91 -10.87
C GLY A 120 -7.28 16.89 -10.32
N ASN A 121 -6.87 16.73 -9.08
CA ASN A 121 -5.78 17.47 -8.43
C ASN A 121 -4.45 16.69 -8.47
N SER A 122 -4.28 15.79 -9.43
CA SER A 122 -3.13 14.87 -9.47
C SER A 122 -1.84 15.57 -9.91
N LYS A 123 -0.71 14.98 -9.52
CA LYS A 123 0.63 15.52 -9.81
C LYS A 123 1.52 14.46 -10.42
N VAL A 124 2.23 14.82 -11.49
CA VAL A 124 3.19 13.94 -12.17
C VAL A 124 4.52 14.66 -12.36
N TYR A 125 5.53 14.31 -11.56
CA TYR A 125 6.84 14.96 -11.55
C TYR A 125 7.95 13.96 -11.88
N HIS A 126 8.86 14.28 -12.80
CA HIS A 126 10.04 13.44 -13.10
C HIS A 126 9.69 11.95 -13.32
N SER A 127 8.58 11.68 -14.01
CA SER A 127 8.02 10.33 -14.17
C SER A 127 7.52 10.12 -15.60
N ARG A 128 7.26 8.87 -15.98
CA ARG A 128 6.74 8.51 -17.30
C ARG A 128 5.34 7.92 -17.18
N VAL A 129 4.38 8.47 -17.91
CA VAL A 129 2.99 8.00 -17.93
C VAL A 129 2.55 7.81 -19.39
N TYR A 130 2.19 6.59 -19.76
CA TYR A 130 1.96 6.23 -21.17
C TYR A 130 1.02 5.03 -21.34
N GLY A 131 0.81 4.55 -22.56
CA GLY A 131 -0.31 3.65 -22.87
C GLY A 131 -1.67 4.32 -22.66
N GLU A 132 -2.60 3.62 -22.00
CA GLU A 132 -3.95 4.06 -21.64
C GLU A 132 -4.06 4.42 -20.14
N ALA A 133 -2.92 4.71 -19.50
CA ALA A 133 -2.83 4.91 -18.07
C ALA A 133 -3.59 6.17 -17.63
N GLN A 134 -4.22 6.10 -16.46
CA GLN A 134 -4.99 7.21 -15.90
C GLN A 134 -4.51 7.56 -14.50
N ILE A 135 -4.25 8.85 -14.25
CA ILE A 135 -3.87 9.38 -12.94
C ILE A 135 -4.83 10.50 -12.58
N TYR A 136 -5.51 10.38 -11.44
CA TYR A 136 -6.56 11.33 -11.07
C TYR A 136 -6.78 11.48 -9.56
N GLU A 137 -7.79 12.27 -9.17
CA GLU A 137 -8.03 12.69 -7.78
C GLU A 137 -6.79 13.39 -7.21
N ASN A 138 -6.22 12.97 -6.07
CA ASN A 138 -5.05 13.58 -5.46
C ASN A 138 -3.78 12.71 -5.63
N ALA A 139 -3.78 11.77 -6.58
CA ALA A 139 -2.66 10.88 -6.80
C ALA A 139 -1.37 11.63 -7.15
N PHE A 140 -0.23 11.15 -6.64
CA PHE A 140 1.08 11.75 -6.88
C PHE A 140 2.08 10.72 -7.42
N VAL A 141 2.56 10.94 -8.65
CA VAL A 141 3.56 10.10 -9.30
C VAL A 141 4.86 10.87 -9.45
N ARG A 142 5.95 10.37 -8.84
CA ARG A 142 7.24 11.09 -8.80
C ARG A 142 8.50 10.25 -8.91
N GLY A 143 9.65 10.89 -9.13
CA GLY A 143 10.96 10.31 -8.77
C GLY A 143 11.50 9.20 -9.66
N GLN A 144 11.17 9.21 -10.96
CA GLN A 144 11.48 8.20 -11.99
C GLN A 144 10.50 7.03 -12.10
N ALA A 145 9.30 7.18 -11.53
CA ALA A 145 8.27 6.15 -11.61
C ALA A 145 7.74 6.00 -13.04
N GLU A 146 7.27 4.80 -13.37
CA GLU A 146 6.65 4.50 -14.66
C GLU A 146 5.24 3.94 -14.45
N VAL A 147 4.23 4.59 -15.03
CA VAL A 147 2.83 4.16 -14.98
C VAL A 147 2.33 3.98 -16.40
N TYR A 148 1.96 2.76 -16.77
CA TYR A 148 1.63 2.45 -18.17
C TYR A 148 0.59 1.34 -18.33
N GLY A 149 0.31 0.92 -19.56
CA GLY A 149 -0.79 -0.01 -19.86
C GLY A 149 -2.15 0.65 -19.63
N ASN A 150 -3.14 -0.11 -19.15
CA ASN A 150 -4.47 0.38 -18.79
C ASN A 150 -4.59 0.63 -17.26
N SER A 151 -3.48 0.95 -16.60
CA SER A 151 -3.44 1.12 -15.15
C SER A 151 -4.14 2.40 -14.67
N ARG A 152 -4.61 2.41 -13.42
CA ARG A 152 -5.29 3.55 -12.81
C ARG A 152 -4.73 3.88 -11.45
N ILE A 153 -4.32 5.13 -11.25
CA ILE A 153 -3.81 5.66 -9.98
C ILE A 153 -4.75 6.78 -9.51
N PHE A 154 -5.33 6.64 -8.32
CA PHE A 154 -6.32 7.60 -7.81
C PHE A 154 -6.35 7.64 -6.27
N GLY A 155 -7.30 8.32 -5.65
CA GLY A 155 -7.27 8.64 -4.22
C GLY A 155 -6.12 9.58 -3.88
N ASN A 156 -5.41 9.28 -2.80
CA ASN A 156 -4.18 9.92 -2.35
C ASN A 156 -2.96 9.00 -2.60
N ALA A 157 -3.03 8.08 -3.57
CA ALA A 157 -1.97 7.11 -3.81
C ALA A 157 -0.67 7.79 -4.25
N GLU A 158 0.46 7.31 -3.73
CA GLU A 158 1.80 7.78 -4.09
C GLU A 158 2.60 6.69 -4.81
N ILE A 159 3.06 6.99 -6.03
CA ILE A 159 3.95 6.12 -6.79
C ILE A 159 5.28 6.85 -6.96
N TYR A 160 6.37 6.31 -6.42
CA TYR A 160 7.64 7.05 -6.44
C TYR A 160 8.92 6.23 -6.58
N THR A 161 10.05 6.94 -6.71
CA THR A 161 11.36 6.33 -7.03
C THR A 161 11.25 5.61 -8.39
N LYS A 162 11.65 4.34 -8.52
CA LYS A 162 11.67 3.60 -9.80
C LYS A 162 10.53 2.59 -9.88
N ALA A 163 9.45 2.82 -9.13
CA ALA A 163 8.29 1.94 -9.10
C ALA A 163 7.63 1.84 -10.47
N ARG A 164 7.08 0.67 -10.78
CA ARG A 164 6.37 0.42 -12.03
C ARG A 164 4.95 -0.08 -11.76
N VAL A 165 3.96 0.62 -12.30
CA VAL A 165 2.56 0.20 -12.26
C VAL A 165 2.05 0.02 -13.69
N TYR A 166 1.58 -1.19 -14.03
CA TYR A 166 1.18 -1.48 -15.41
C TYR A 166 0.09 -2.56 -15.52
N GLY A 167 -0.25 -2.98 -16.75
CA GLY A 167 -1.37 -3.90 -16.99
C GLY A 167 -2.71 -3.19 -16.79
N GLN A 168 -3.64 -3.82 -16.07
CA GLN A 168 -4.92 -3.29 -15.60
C GLN A 168 -4.88 -2.92 -14.10
N ALA A 169 -3.69 -2.81 -13.51
CA ALA A 169 -3.52 -2.60 -12.08
C ALA A 169 -4.16 -1.29 -11.61
N LYS A 170 -4.70 -1.31 -10.39
CA LYS A 170 -5.29 -0.14 -9.74
C LYS A 170 -4.58 0.12 -8.42
N VAL A 171 -4.09 1.34 -8.22
CA VAL A 171 -3.50 1.80 -6.96
C VAL A 171 -4.29 3.00 -6.46
N PHE A 172 -4.88 2.90 -5.27
CA PHE A 172 -5.78 3.93 -4.75
C PHE A 172 -5.80 4.03 -3.22
N GLY A 173 -6.64 4.89 -2.65
CA GLY A 173 -6.62 5.17 -1.21
C GLY A 173 -5.37 5.95 -0.83
N ASN A 174 -4.72 5.58 0.28
CA ASN A 174 -3.45 6.14 0.74
C ASN A 174 -2.28 5.16 0.48
N ALA A 175 -2.39 4.30 -0.53
CA ALA A 175 -1.38 3.30 -0.84
C ALA A 175 -0.08 3.93 -1.37
N GLU A 176 1.06 3.34 -1.02
CA GLU A 176 2.40 3.78 -1.43
C GLU A 176 3.10 2.66 -2.21
N VAL A 177 3.57 2.96 -3.44
CA VAL A 177 4.34 2.02 -4.28
C VAL A 177 5.67 2.68 -4.65
N PHE A 178 6.78 2.12 -4.18
CA PHE A 178 8.09 2.78 -4.31
C PHE A 178 9.28 1.84 -4.45
N ASN A 179 10.48 2.43 -4.53
CA ASN A 179 11.74 1.77 -4.86
C ASN A 179 11.71 1.12 -6.26
N GLN A 180 12.01 -0.16 -6.41
CA GLN A 180 12.00 -0.89 -7.69
C GLN A 180 10.80 -1.85 -7.79
N SER A 181 9.78 -1.65 -6.95
CA SER A 181 8.61 -2.51 -6.86
C SER A 181 7.76 -2.48 -8.13
N LYS A 182 6.96 -3.53 -8.31
CA LYS A 182 6.11 -3.71 -9.49
C LYS A 182 4.70 -4.10 -9.09
N VAL A 183 3.71 -3.37 -9.62
CA VAL A 183 2.29 -3.72 -9.48
C VAL A 183 1.70 -3.86 -10.88
N TYR A 184 1.18 -5.04 -11.23
CA TYR A 184 0.77 -5.32 -12.60
C TYR A 184 -0.35 -6.36 -12.73
N ASP A 185 -0.65 -6.76 -13.97
CA ASP A 185 -1.84 -7.54 -14.33
C ASP A 185 -3.12 -6.86 -13.85
N ASN A 186 -4.00 -7.53 -13.10
CA ASN A 186 -5.23 -6.94 -12.56
C ASN A 186 -5.11 -6.64 -11.05
N ALA A 187 -3.90 -6.46 -10.53
CA ALA A 187 -3.69 -6.25 -9.11
C ALA A 187 -4.38 -4.99 -8.58
N LEU A 188 -4.94 -5.08 -7.38
CA LEU A 188 -5.52 -3.98 -6.61
C LEU A 188 -4.62 -3.71 -5.40
N VAL A 189 -4.19 -2.46 -5.24
CA VAL A 189 -3.42 -2.00 -4.09
C VAL A 189 -4.12 -0.76 -3.51
N HIS A 190 -4.61 -0.85 -2.28
CA HIS A 190 -5.40 0.23 -1.69
C HIS A 190 -5.26 0.34 -0.17
N GLY A 191 -6.13 1.10 0.49
CA GLY A 191 -6.01 1.38 1.92
C GLY A 191 -4.74 2.18 2.24
N HIS A 192 -3.95 1.72 3.21
CA HIS A 192 -2.65 2.27 3.61
C HIS A 192 -1.48 1.33 3.23
N ALA A 193 -1.69 0.45 2.24
CA ALA A 193 -0.73 -0.59 1.91
C ALA A 193 0.56 0.00 1.34
N LYS A 194 1.69 -0.67 1.62
CA LYS A 194 3.02 -0.29 1.16
C LYS A 194 3.65 -1.39 0.33
N ILE A 195 4.04 -1.08 -0.89
CA ILE A 195 4.78 -1.96 -1.78
C ILE A 195 6.14 -1.33 -2.05
N ARG A 196 7.22 -1.98 -1.61
CA ARG A 196 8.56 -1.39 -1.65
C ARG A 196 9.67 -2.36 -2.01
N GLU A 197 10.86 -1.82 -2.10
CA GLU A 197 12.09 -2.52 -2.51
C GLU A 197 11.91 -3.19 -3.87
N ASN A 198 11.96 -4.52 -3.98
CA ASN A 198 11.75 -5.25 -5.24
C ASN A 198 10.46 -6.09 -5.24
N ALA A 199 9.53 -5.82 -4.30
CA ALA A 199 8.27 -6.56 -4.19
C ALA A 199 7.44 -6.49 -5.48
N LYS A 200 6.72 -7.59 -5.76
CA LYS A 200 5.87 -7.75 -6.95
C LYS A 200 4.46 -8.15 -6.56
N ILE A 201 3.48 -7.34 -6.96
CA ILE A 201 2.05 -7.62 -6.78
C ILE A 201 1.42 -7.80 -8.15
N TYR A 202 0.83 -8.97 -8.42
CA TYR A 202 0.39 -9.34 -9.77
C TYR A 202 -0.73 -10.39 -9.82
N GLY A 203 -1.13 -10.80 -11.03
CA GLY A 203 -2.35 -11.56 -11.25
C GLY A 203 -3.59 -10.78 -10.84
N ASN A 204 -4.48 -11.40 -10.06
CA ASN A 204 -5.66 -10.76 -9.47
C ASN A 204 -5.46 -10.52 -7.94
N ALA A 205 -4.25 -10.17 -7.52
CA ALA A 205 -3.97 -9.87 -6.12
C ALA A 205 -4.77 -8.64 -5.65
N ASP A 206 -5.25 -8.67 -4.42
CA ASP A 206 -5.92 -7.58 -3.71
C ASP A 206 -5.17 -7.38 -2.39
N VAL A 207 -4.51 -6.22 -2.27
CA VAL A 207 -3.63 -5.82 -1.17
C VAL A 207 -4.18 -4.52 -0.59
N CYS A 208 -4.42 -4.49 0.72
CA CYS A 208 -5.00 -3.30 1.34
C CYS A 208 -4.64 -3.10 2.81
N ASP A 209 -5.37 -2.20 3.47
CA ASP A 209 -5.20 -1.82 4.87
C ASP A 209 -3.75 -1.45 5.16
N TYR A 210 -3.10 -2.04 6.16
CA TYR A 210 -1.73 -1.69 6.56
C TYR A 210 -0.70 -2.74 6.14
N GLU A 211 -0.99 -3.53 5.10
CA GLU A 211 -0.03 -4.52 4.58
C GLU A 211 1.24 -3.84 4.04
N ASP A 212 2.42 -4.35 4.42
CA ASP A 212 3.74 -3.85 4.01
C ASP A 212 4.55 -4.98 3.36
N PHE A 213 4.69 -4.92 2.02
CA PHE A 213 5.42 -5.89 1.20
C PHE A 213 6.75 -5.31 0.73
N ARG A 214 7.84 -6.05 0.93
CA ARG A 214 9.21 -5.55 0.75
C ARG A 214 10.15 -6.64 0.24
N ASP A 215 11.45 -6.35 0.21
CA ASP A 215 12.51 -7.20 -0.30
C ASP A 215 12.16 -7.76 -1.69
N ASN A 216 11.96 -9.08 -1.81
CA ASN A 216 11.55 -9.75 -3.03
C ASN A 216 10.20 -10.45 -2.87
N ASP A 217 9.31 -9.91 -2.02
CA ASP A 217 7.97 -10.46 -1.82
C ASP A 217 7.22 -10.58 -3.15
N GLU A 218 6.58 -11.73 -3.37
CA GLU A 218 5.75 -11.97 -4.55
C GLU A 218 4.33 -12.33 -4.11
N VAL A 219 3.37 -11.49 -4.49
CA VAL A 219 1.94 -11.68 -4.20
C VAL A 219 1.20 -11.91 -5.51
N TYR A 220 0.64 -13.11 -5.65
CA TYR A 220 -0.09 -13.56 -6.83
C TYR A 220 -1.48 -14.08 -6.46
N MET A 221 -2.53 -13.57 -7.12
CA MET A 221 -3.92 -14.06 -6.97
C MET A 221 -4.45 -14.13 -5.53
N ARG A 222 -3.86 -13.38 -4.59
CA ARG A 222 -4.31 -13.31 -3.20
C ARG A 222 -5.53 -12.40 -3.12
N LYS A 223 -6.67 -12.91 -2.66
CA LYS A 223 -7.79 -12.03 -2.27
C LYS A 223 -7.55 -11.56 -0.83
N HIS A 224 -7.54 -10.25 -0.61
CA HIS A 224 -7.76 -9.73 0.72
C HIS A 224 -9.15 -10.19 1.18
N VAL A 225 -9.20 -11.06 2.19
CA VAL A 225 -10.45 -11.35 2.89
C VAL A 225 -10.62 -10.19 3.86
N SER A 226 -11.26 -9.11 3.40
CA SER A 226 -11.68 -8.05 4.32
C SER A 226 -12.67 -8.66 5.30
N TYR A 227 -12.26 -8.81 6.55
CA TYR A 227 -13.22 -8.95 7.62
C TYR A 227 -13.88 -7.59 7.77
N SER A 228 -15.02 -7.37 7.10
CA SER A 228 -15.92 -6.31 7.50
C SER A 228 -16.49 -6.71 8.86
N THR A 229 -15.87 -6.25 9.95
CA THR A 229 -16.47 -6.38 11.27
C THR A 229 -17.60 -5.36 11.38
N ASN A 230 -18.74 -5.64 10.75
CA ASN A 230 -20.02 -5.30 11.37
C ASN A 230 -20.20 -6.27 12.54
N GLU A 231 -19.33 -6.18 13.54
CA GLU A 231 -19.49 -6.96 14.77
C GLU A 231 -20.64 -6.34 15.56
N ALA A 232 -21.61 -7.16 15.88
CA ALA A 232 -22.61 -6.80 16.87
C ALA A 232 -21.87 -6.46 18.17
N HIS A 233 -22.16 -5.28 18.75
CA HIS A 233 -21.68 -4.93 20.07
C HIS A 233 -22.23 -5.94 21.09
N LYS A 234 -21.36 -6.84 21.53
CA LYS A 234 -21.64 -7.73 22.66
C LYS A 234 -20.98 -7.11 23.89
N ASP A 235 -21.77 -6.82 24.91
CA ASP A 235 -21.23 -6.35 26.18
C ASP A 235 -20.54 -7.52 26.90
N ASP A 236 -19.22 -7.54 26.79
CA ASP A 236 -18.34 -8.49 27.45
C ASP A 236 -17.55 -7.83 28.59
N ALA A 237 -17.96 -6.63 29.05
CA ALA A 237 -17.36 -5.98 30.21
C ALA A 237 -17.46 -6.89 31.45
N GLY A 238 -16.32 -7.14 32.09
CA GLY A 238 -16.22 -7.99 33.28
C GLY A 238 -16.20 -9.50 33.02
N LYS A 239 -16.24 -9.97 31.76
CA LYS A 239 -16.10 -11.40 31.44
C LYS A 239 -14.63 -11.77 31.27
N ALA A 240 -14.28 -13.01 31.65
CA ALA A 240 -12.95 -13.55 31.45
C ALA A 240 -12.66 -13.71 29.95
N ARG A 241 -11.57 -13.08 29.49
CA ARG A 241 -11.11 -13.11 28.09
C ARG A 241 -10.37 -14.40 27.76
N VAL A 242 -11.08 -15.52 27.71
CA VAL A 242 -10.52 -16.85 27.47
C VAL A 242 -9.85 -16.99 26.10
N GLU A 243 -10.25 -16.16 25.13
CA GLU A 243 -9.65 -16.11 23.79
C GLU A 243 -8.21 -15.60 23.78
N LEU A 244 -7.72 -15.01 24.89
CA LEU A 244 -6.33 -14.61 25.05
C LEU A 244 -5.40 -15.78 25.36
N ILE A 245 -5.94 -16.95 25.74
CA ILE A 245 -5.12 -18.12 25.99
C ILE A 245 -4.58 -18.62 24.64
N PRO A 246 -3.25 -18.76 24.46
CA PRO A 246 -2.67 -19.23 23.21
C PRO A 246 -3.28 -20.57 22.78
N PRO A 247 -3.87 -20.70 21.58
CA PRO A 247 -4.55 -21.94 21.15
C PRO A 247 -3.64 -23.17 21.18
N LEU A 248 -2.35 -22.99 20.87
CA LEU A 248 -1.36 -24.07 20.94
C LEU A 248 -1.19 -24.59 22.37
N ALA A 249 -1.22 -23.71 23.38
CA ALA A 249 -1.09 -24.13 24.78
C ALA A 249 -2.28 -25.02 25.20
N LEU A 250 -3.50 -24.68 24.78
CA LEU A 250 -4.69 -25.49 25.05
C LEU A 250 -4.61 -26.88 24.41
N ILE A 251 -4.13 -26.94 23.16
CA ILE A 251 -3.97 -28.22 22.44
C ILE A 251 -2.91 -29.10 23.13
N GLU A 252 -1.76 -28.55 23.50
CA GLU A 252 -0.69 -29.30 24.17
C GLU A 252 -1.11 -29.81 25.56
N ILE A 253 -1.81 -28.98 26.35
CA ILE A 253 -2.42 -29.42 27.62
C ILE A 253 -3.41 -30.56 27.37
N GLY A 254 -4.26 -30.44 26.35
CA GLY A 254 -5.21 -31.48 25.96
C GLY A 254 -4.55 -32.83 25.67
N LYS A 255 -3.43 -32.85 24.94
CA LYS A 255 -2.65 -34.07 24.67
C LYS A 255 -2.15 -34.74 25.95
N VAL A 256 -1.65 -33.96 26.90
CA VAL A 256 -1.19 -34.48 28.19
C VAL A 256 -2.34 -35.05 29.01
N LEU A 257 -3.49 -34.36 29.03
CA LEU A 257 -4.70 -34.87 29.68
C LEU A 257 -5.19 -36.17 29.05
N GLU A 258 -5.14 -36.30 27.72
CA GLU A 258 -5.47 -37.53 27.00
C GLU A 258 -4.51 -38.68 27.38
N PHE A 259 -3.20 -38.41 27.41
CA PHE A 259 -2.19 -39.37 27.87
C PHE A 259 -2.48 -39.83 29.31
N GLY A 260 -2.72 -38.89 30.23
CA GLY A 260 -3.08 -39.18 31.62
C GLY A 260 -4.38 -39.96 31.75
N ALA A 261 -5.40 -39.65 30.94
CA ALA A 261 -6.67 -40.35 30.94
C ALA A 261 -6.53 -41.82 30.48
N LYS A 262 -5.68 -42.09 29.49
CA LYS A 262 -5.36 -43.47 29.05
C LYS A 262 -4.63 -44.26 30.15
N LYS A 263 -3.76 -43.60 30.92
CA LYS A 263 -2.92 -44.25 31.94
C LYS A 263 -3.61 -44.44 33.30
N TYR A 264 -4.37 -43.45 33.75
CA TYR A 264 -4.92 -43.39 35.11
C TYR A 264 -6.45 -43.28 35.16
N GLY A 265 -7.12 -43.22 34.00
CA GLY A 265 -8.54 -42.90 33.90
C GLY A 265 -8.81 -41.40 33.81
N ALA A 266 -9.81 -41.03 33.02
CA ALA A 266 -10.20 -39.63 32.85
C ALA A 266 -10.63 -39.01 34.19
N ASN A 267 -10.17 -37.79 34.46
CA ASN A 267 -10.48 -37.03 35.69
C ASN A 267 -10.06 -37.69 37.02
N ASN A 268 -9.21 -38.72 37.00
CA ASN A 268 -8.78 -39.42 38.22
C ASN A 268 -8.14 -38.50 39.28
N TRP A 269 -7.48 -37.42 38.85
CA TRP A 269 -6.89 -36.41 39.73
C TRP A 269 -7.91 -35.72 40.65
N ARG A 270 -9.21 -35.70 40.29
CA ARG A 270 -10.29 -35.14 41.11
C ARG A 270 -10.60 -35.93 42.38
N ASN A 271 -10.10 -37.17 42.48
CA ASN A 271 -10.18 -37.95 43.72
C ASN A 271 -9.32 -37.34 44.86
N GLY A 272 -8.50 -36.34 44.56
CA GLY A 272 -7.70 -35.61 45.53
C GLY A 272 -6.39 -36.30 45.90
N MET A 273 -5.42 -35.49 46.31
CA MET A 273 -4.15 -35.91 46.91
C MET A 273 -3.55 -34.75 47.70
N HIS A 274 -2.45 -35.00 48.42
CA HIS A 274 -1.63 -33.93 49.00
C HIS A 274 -1.18 -32.94 47.91
N TRP A 275 -1.41 -31.64 48.10
CA TRP A 275 -1.12 -30.61 47.09
C TRP A 275 0.37 -30.56 46.73
N SER A 276 1.25 -30.87 47.67
CA SER A 276 2.69 -31.04 47.43
C SER A 276 3.03 -32.04 46.31
N ARG A 277 2.17 -33.02 46.02
CA ARG A 277 2.38 -33.99 44.94
C ARG A 277 2.28 -33.36 43.55
N PHE A 278 1.28 -32.52 43.32
CA PHE A 278 1.16 -31.76 42.07
C PHE A 278 2.30 -30.75 41.95
N HIS A 279 2.62 -30.04 43.03
CA HIS A 279 3.73 -29.09 43.07
C HIS A 279 5.07 -29.77 42.73
N GLY A 280 5.38 -30.90 43.37
CA GLY A 280 6.60 -31.64 43.12
C GLY A 280 6.67 -32.21 41.69
N ALA A 281 5.54 -32.64 41.13
CA ALA A 281 5.48 -33.08 39.73
C ALA A 281 5.74 -31.91 38.76
N ALA A 282 5.08 -30.76 38.97
CA ALA A 282 5.31 -29.55 38.18
C ALA A 282 6.79 -29.14 38.21
N LEU A 283 7.39 -29.11 39.40
CA LEU A 283 8.78 -28.70 39.58
C LEU A 283 9.75 -29.63 38.83
N ARG A 284 9.52 -30.95 38.84
CA ARG A 284 10.38 -31.89 38.09
C ARG A 284 10.32 -31.65 36.58
N HIS A 285 9.13 -31.41 36.03
CA HIS A 285 9.01 -31.10 34.60
C HIS A 285 9.64 -29.73 34.26
N LEU A 286 9.48 -28.72 35.12
CA LEU A 286 10.13 -27.42 34.94
C LEU A 286 11.66 -27.52 34.99
N LEU A 287 12.21 -28.31 35.93
CA LEU A 287 13.66 -28.52 36.04
C LEU A 287 14.21 -29.30 34.85
N ALA A 288 13.52 -30.33 34.36
CA ALA A 288 13.91 -31.06 33.16
C ALA A 288 13.93 -30.13 31.93
N TRP A 289 12.89 -29.30 31.76
CA TRP A 289 12.85 -28.29 30.71
C TRP A 289 13.98 -27.27 30.82
N PHE A 290 14.24 -26.77 32.03
CA PHE A 290 15.33 -25.83 32.29
C PHE A 290 16.71 -26.47 32.05
N GLY A 291 16.81 -27.78 32.23
CA GLY A 291 17.98 -28.60 31.89
C GLY A 291 18.16 -28.88 30.39
N GLY A 292 17.26 -28.40 29.52
CA GLY A 292 17.35 -28.53 28.07
C GLY A 292 16.50 -29.65 27.47
N GLU A 293 15.70 -30.37 28.25
CA GLU A 293 14.80 -31.40 27.75
C GLU A 293 13.51 -30.79 27.19
N HIS A 294 13.22 -31.00 25.91
CA HIS A 294 12.00 -30.47 25.30
C HIS A 294 10.77 -31.35 25.56
N LYS A 295 10.96 -32.66 25.75
CA LYS A 295 9.88 -33.63 25.87
C LYS A 295 10.15 -34.66 26.95
N ASP A 296 9.08 -35.02 27.65
CA ASP A 296 9.07 -36.06 28.66
C ASP A 296 9.31 -37.44 28.03
N ALA A 297 10.24 -38.19 28.60
CA ALA A 297 10.71 -39.45 28.03
C ALA A 297 9.64 -40.57 28.01
N GLU A 298 8.62 -40.50 28.87
CA GLU A 298 7.56 -41.51 28.93
C GLU A 298 6.46 -41.22 27.91
N SER A 299 6.05 -39.96 27.80
CA SER A 299 4.91 -39.54 26.97
C SER A 299 5.29 -39.03 25.58
N ASP A 300 6.55 -38.65 25.36
CA ASP A 300 7.02 -37.88 24.19
C ASP A 300 6.26 -36.54 24.00
N LEU A 301 5.73 -35.98 25.11
CA LEU A 301 4.99 -34.71 25.16
C LEU A 301 5.76 -33.62 25.90
N SER A 302 5.34 -32.36 25.72
CA SER A 302 6.02 -31.19 26.29
C SER A 302 6.09 -31.21 27.82
N HIS A 303 7.30 -31.03 28.37
CA HIS A 303 7.49 -30.81 29.81
C HIS A 303 6.70 -29.61 30.32
N LEU A 304 6.63 -28.53 29.54
CA LEU A 304 5.86 -27.34 29.91
C LEU A 304 4.35 -27.63 29.97
N ALA A 305 3.83 -28.48 29.08
CA ALA A 305 2.43 -28.89 29.12
C ALA A 305 2.11 -29.79 30.33
N HIS A 306 3.03 -30.68 30.70
CA HIS A 306 2.93 -31.48 31.93
C HIS A 306 2.94 -30.59 33.19
N ALA A 307 3.86 -29.63 33.25
CA ALA A 307 3.90 -28.66 34.33
C ALA A 307 2.61 -27.83 34.40
N ALA A 308 2.13 -27.33 33.26
CA ALA A 308 0.88 -26.59 33.17
C ALA A 308 -0.33 -27.40 33.65
N CYS A 309 -0.44 -28.69 33.29
CA CYS A 309 -1.49 -29.57 33.83
C CYS A 309 -1.45 -29.67 35.35
N CYS A 310 -0.26 -29.81 35.94
CA CYS A 310 -0.10 -29.86 37.40
C CYS A 310 -0.52 -28.55 38.07
N ILE A 311 -0.19 -27.40 37.46
CA ILE A 311 -0.62 -26.09 37.95
C ILE A 311 -2.14 -25.91 37.81
N LEU A 312 -2.74 -26.32 36.69
CA LEU A 312 -4.20 -26.27 36.50
C LEU A 312 -4.93 -27.13 37.52
N PHE A 313 -4.42 -28.32 37.84
CA PHE A 313 -4.98 -29.16 38.89
C PHE A 313 -4.85 -28.52 40.27
N LEU A 314 -3.72 -27.87 40.57
CA LEU A 314 -3.55 -27.12 41.82
C LEU A 314 -4.51 -25.95 41.93
N MET A 315 -4.70 -25.18 40.85
CA MET A 315 -5.65 -24.07 40.82
C MET A 315 -7.08 -24.56 41.09
N GLU A 316 -7.49 -25.68 40.48
CA GLU A 316 -8.81 -26.27 40.74
C GLU A 316 -8.90 -26.84 42.16
N CYS A 317 -7.87 -27.56 42.63
CA CYS A 317 -7.83 -28.12 43.97
C CYS A 317 -7.92 -27.04 45.05
N GLU A 318 -7.24 -25.90 44.85
CA GLU A 318 -7.33 -24.75 45.73
C GLU A 318 -8.72 -24.10 45.67
N ALA A 319 -9.27 -23.89 44.47
CA ALA A 319 -10.58 -23.27 44.31
C ALA A 319 -11.72 -24.11 44.88
N GLN A 320 -11.65 -25.44 44.71
CA GLN A 320 -12.72 -26.39 45.08
C GLN A 320 -12.44 -27.14 46.39
N GLN A 321 -11.31 -26.88 47.04
CA GLN A 321 -10.87 -27.59 48.25
C GLN A 321 -10.79 -29.13 48.06
N ILE A 322 -10.25 -29.57 46.91
CA ILE A 322 -10.09 -30.99 46.58
C ILE A 322 -8.71 -31.47 47.09
N GLY A 323 -8.68 -32.60 47.82
CA GLY A 323 -7.45 -33.17 48.36
C GLY A 323 -7.07 -32.59 49.72
N HIS A 324 -5.76 -32.52 50.01
CA HIS A 324 -5.25 -32.04 51.30
C HIS A 324 -4.20 -30.94 51.08
N ASP A 325 -4.47 -29.73 51.57
CA ASP A 325 -3.49 -28.64 51.63
C ASP A 325 -2.43 -28.97 52.68
N ASP A 326 -1.23 -29.34 52.22
CA ASP A 326 -0.06 -29.61 53.04
C ASP A 326 1.03 -28.55 52.88
N ARG A 327 0.65 -27.33 52.45
CA ARG A 327 1.57 -26.20 52.39
C ARG A 327 2.00 -25.78 53.79
N LEU A 328 3.22 -25.24 53.89
CA LEU A 328 3.70 -24.61 55.10
C LEU A 328 2.89 -23.32 55.34
N HIS A 329 2.01 -23.33 56.32
CA HIS A 329 1.38 -22.11 56.80
C HIS A 329 2.41 -21.32 57.61
N LYS A 330 2.57 -20.03 57.27
CA LYS A 330 3.30 -19.11 58.13
C LYS A 330 2.40 -18.84 59.34
N ASN A 331 2.87 -19.22 60.53
CA ASN A 331 2.24 -18.83 61.80
C ASN A 331 2.19 -17.31 61.95
#